data_AF-A0A519CDJ9-F1
#
_entry.id   AF-A0A519CDJ9-F1
#
_cell.length_a   1.000
_cell.length_b   1.000
_cell.length_c   1.000
_cell.angle_alpha   90.00
_cell.angle_beta   90.00
_cell.angle_gamma   90.00
#
_symmetry.space_group_name_H-M   'P 1'
#
loop_
_entity.id
_entity.type
_entity.pdbx_description
1 polymer ?
#
loop_
_entity_poly.entity_id
_entity_poly.type
_entity_poly.pdbx_seq_one_letter_code
_entity_poly.pdbx_strand_id
1 'polypeptide(L)'
;MTPKKLNYKMSIPPEFRDQWSFFGSRAKIEGITTTELLQDIIDEYLEGYKDERAQAEEELDDLAPLRDKVPKKVKIKKPVKPKKKSFISKKVSITKKKDDSSDEDDVMTIQDTAKFKLLYLVRSLDSGSGVDPEKLREVANEKGILNPRLQLNKMIRRGILYIHLGRIHLS
;
A
#
# COMPACT_ATOMS: atom_id res chain seq x y z
N MET A 1 -11.75 5.57 38.91
CA MET A 1 -12.73 4.51 38.54
C MET A 1 -12.00 3.19 38.64
N THR A 2 -12.49 2.21 39.41
CA THR A 2 -11.86 0.88 39.44
C THR A 2 -12.08 0.18 38.10
N PRO A 3 -11.04 -0.41 37.50
CA PRO A 3 -11.18 -1.10 36.22
C PRO A 3 -12.17 -2.27 36.35
N LYS A 4 -13.06 -2.43 35.37
CA LYS A 4 -14.00 -3.56 35.33
C LYS A 4 -13.20 -4.86 35.20
N LYS A 5 -13.39 -5.80 36.13
CA LYS A 5 -12.83 -7.15 36.03
C LYS A 5 -13.52 -7.89 34.87
N LEU A 6 -12.81 -8.04 33.76
CA LEU A 6 -13.26 -8.77 32.56
C LEU A 6 -12.69 -10.19 32.62
N ASN A 7 -13.55 -11.20 32.42
CA ASN A 7 -13.12 -12.59 32.35
C ASN A 7 -12.76 -12.95 30.91
N TYR A 8 -11.50 -13.30 30.67
CA TYR A 8 -11.02 -13.75 29.37
C TYR A 8 -10.80 -15.25 29.37
N LYS A 9 -11.27 -15.94 28.31
CA LYS A 9 -10.93 -17.33 28.04
C LYS A 9 -9.87 -17.35 26.96
N MET A 10 -8.66 -17.78 27.32
CA MET A 10 -7.56 -17.97 26.37
C MET A 10 -7.32 -19.46 26.18
N SER A 11 -7.20 -19.89 24.92
CA SER A 11 -6.76 -21.25 24.61
C SER A 11 -5.24 -21.26 24.52
N ILE A 12 -4.60 -22.12 25.30
CA ILE A 12 -3.14 -22.25 25.32
C ILE A 12 -2.74 -23.24 24.22
N PRO A 13 -1.87 -22.85 23.27
CA PRO A 13 -1.38 -23.77 22.25
C PRO A 13 -0.69 -24.99 22.87
N PRO A 14 -0.75 -26.16 22.22
CA PRO A 14 -0.22 -27.40 22.78
C PRO A 14 1.27 -27.32 23.12
N GLU A 15 2.05 -26.57 22.33
CA GLU A 15 3.49 -26.33 22.50
C GLU A 15 3.84 -25.64 23.83
N PHE A 16 2.90 -24.89 24.41
CA PHE A 16 3.10 -24.12 25.64
C PHE A 16 2.45 -24.75 26.87
N ARG A 17 1.85 -25.94 26.75
CA ARG A 17 1.16 -26.60 27.89
C ARG A 17 2.10 -26.91 29.05
N ASP A 18 3.31 -27.37 28.77
CA ASP A 18 4.28 -27.70 29.81
C ASP A 18 4.71 -26.44 30.57
N GLN A 19 4.99 -25.36 29.84
CA GLN A 19 5.30 -24.06 30.43
C GLN A 19 4.14 -23.51 31.25
N TRP A 20 2.91 -23.68 30.78
CA TRP A 20 1.71 -23.29 31.53
C TRP A 20 1.52 -24.11 32.81
N SER A 21 1.84 -25.41 32.78
CA SER A 21 1.78 -26.27 33.96
C SER A 21 2.81 -25.86 35.03
N PHE A 22 4.01 -25.48 34.58
CA PHE A 22 5.06 -24.93 35.45
C PHE A 22 4.62 -23.59 36.04
N PHE A 23 4.06 -22.71 35.21
CA PHE A 23 3.52 -21.42 35.63
C PHE A 23 2.44 -21.56 36.70
N GLY A 24 1.50 -22.49 36.51
CA GLY A 24 0.47 -22.78 37.51
C GLY A 24 1.03 -23.37 38.81
N SER A 25 2.13 -24.10 38.74
CA SER A 25 2.82 -24.63 39.94
C SER A 25 3.52 -23.50 40.71
N ARG A 26 4.13 -22.56 39.99
CA ARG A 26 4.77 -21.37 40.58
C ARG A 26 3.76 -20.49 41.31
N ALA A 27 2.61 -20.21 40.69
CA ALA A 27 1.54 -19.44 41.32
C ALA A 27 1.06 -20.09 42.63
N LYS A 28 0.97 -21.43 42.68
CA LYS A 28 0.62 -22.16 43.90
C LYS A 28 1.67 -22.03 45.01
N ILE A 29 2.96 -22.04 44.66
CA ILE A 29 4.06 -21.88 45.61
C ILE A 29 4.04 -20.47 46.21
N GLU A 30 3.81 -19.45 45.38
CA GLU A 30 3.73 -18.05 45.80
C GLU A 30 2.41 -17.72 46.53
N GLY A 31 1.43 -18.64 46.50
CA GLY A 31 0.13 -18.47 47.17
C GLY A 31 -0.80 -17.49 46.47
N ILE A 32 -0.52 -17.18 45.20
CA ILE A 32 -1.20 -16.15 44.40
C ILE A 32 -2.01 -16.83 43.29
N THR A 33 -3.05 -16.17 42.78
CA THR A 33 -3.78 -16.70 41.63
C THR A 33 -2.93 -16.61 40.36
N THR A 34 -3.09 -17.58 39.43
CA THR A 34 -2.36 -17.56 38.15
C THR A 34 -2.59 -16.28 37.34
N THR A 35 -3.75 -15.64 37.52
CA THR A 35 -4.09 -14.36 36.88
C THR A 35 -3.33 -13.18 37.47
N GLU A 36 -3.12 -13.15 38.79
CA GLU A 36 -2.37 -12.09 39.46
C GLU A 36 -0.88 -12.22 39.12
N LEU A 37 -0.31 -13.42 39.16
CA LEU A 37 1.08 -13.64 38.73
C LEU A 37 1.30 -13.22 37.27
N LEU A 38 0.32 -13.46 36.40
CA LEU A 38 0.38 -13.03 35.00
C LEU A 38 0.26 -11.52 34.85
N GLN A 39 -0.50 -10.84 35.71
CA GLN A 39 -0.56 -9.38 35.75
C GLN A 39 0.79 -8.81 36.18
N ASP A 40 1.39 -9.32 37.25
CA ASP A 40 2.66 -8.83 37.76
C ASP A 40 3.78 -8.91 36.71
N ILE A 41 3.85 -10.02 35.95
CA ILE A 41 4.83 -10.19 34.87
C ILE A 41 4.57 -9.22 33.71
N ILE A 42 3.30 -9.01 33.35
CA ILE A 42 2.94 -8.06 32.29
C ILE A 42 3.28 -6.64 32.73
N ASP A 43 3.00 -6.29 33.97
CA ASP A 43 3.28 -4.96 34.51
C ASP A 43 4.79 -4.71 34.60
N GLU A 44 5.59 -5.70 35.04
CA GLU A 44 7.06 -5.64 35.02
C GLU A 44 7.60 -5.46 33.60
N TYR A 45 7.09 -6.24 32.64
CA TYR A 45 7.46 -6.12 31.24
C TYR A 45 7.11 -4.71 30.72
N LEU A 46 5.86 -4.27 30.89
CA LEU A 46 5.40 -2.98 30.42
C LEU A 46 6.15 -1.81 31.07
N GLU A 47 6.54 -1.93 32.35
CA GLU A 47 7.34 -0.93 33.04
C GLU A 47 8.70 -0.72 32.37
N GLY A 48 9.38 -1.78 31.95
CA GLY A 48 10.60 -1.66 31.13
C GLY A 48 10.36 -0.99 29.78
N TYR A 49 9.18 -1.17 29.18
CA TYR A 49 8.80 -0.52 27.92
C TYR A 49 8.25 0.91 28.10
N LYS A 50 7.94 1.38 29.32
CA LYS A 50 7.43 2.75 29.53
C LYS A 50 8.47 3.79 29.11
N ASP A 51 9.73 3.55 29.42
CA ASP A 51 10.82 4.47 29.09
C ASP A 51 11.08 4.51 27.57
N GLU A 52 11.09 3.34 26.92
CA GLU A 52 11.20 3.24 25.45
C GLU A 52 9.99 3.87 24.74
N ARG A 53 8.79 3.69 25.30
CA ARG A 53 7.56 4.28 24.78
C ARG A 53 7.56 5.80 24.93
N ALA A 54 8.04 6.32 26.06
CA ALA A 54 8.16 7.76 26.28
C ALA A 54 9.12 8.40 25.28
N GLN A 55 10.28 7.77 25.03
CA GLN A 55 11.23 8.20 24.00
C GLN A 55 10.61 8.16 22.59
N ALA A 56 9.91 7.07 22.25
CA ALA A 56 9.25 6.95 20.96
C ALA A 56 8.08 7.93 20.78
N GLU A 57 7.38 8.32 21.85
CA GLU A 57 6.30 9.32 21.81
C GLU A 57 6.86 10.73 21.64
N GLU A 58 7.98 11.05 22.30
CA GLU A 58 8.73 12.31 22.12
C GLU A 58 9.25 12.45 20.68
N GLU A 59 9.87 11.40 20.13
CA GLU A 59 10.32 11.39 18.72
C GLU A 59 9.16 11.53 17.72
N LEU A 60 7.97 11.04 18.07
CA LEU A 60 6.79 11.10 17.21
C LEU A 60 6.09 12.46 17.26
N ASP A 61 6.14 13.16 18.39
CA ASP A 61 5.60 14.52 18.55
C ASP A 61 6.49 15.57 17.84
N ASP A 62 7.81 15.36 17.84
CA ASP A 62 8.73 16.16 17.02
C ASP A 62 8.45 16.03 15.49
N LEU A 63 7.89 14.90 15.06
CA LEU A 63 7.40 14.67 13.69
C LEU A 63 5.96 15.16 13.43
N ALA A 64 5.20 15.52 14.47
CA ALA A 64 3.78 15.87 14.39
C ALA A 64 3.41 17.22 13.74
N PRO A 65 4.30 18.24 13.55
CA PRO A 65 3.94 19.47 12.83
C PRO A 65 3.46 19.23 11.38
N LEU A 66 3.76 18.05 10.82
CA LEU A 66 3.36 17.64 9.47
C LEU A 66 2.00 16.90 9.44
N ARG A 67 1.53 16.36 10.57
CA ARG A 67 0.32 15.52 10.67
C ARG A 67 -0.95 16.30 11.01
N ASP A 68 -0.82 17.41 11.75
CA ASP A 68 -1.96 18.21 12.23
C ASP A 68 -2.52 19.24 11.24
N LYS A 69 -1.96 19.32 10.03
CA LYS A 69 -2.61 20.06 8.94
C LYS A 69 -3.75 19.23 8.36
N VAL A 70 -4.81 19.04 9.15
CA VAL A 70 -6.11 18.61 8.63
C VAL A 70 -6.49 19.58 7.51
N PRO A 71 -6.62 19.13 6.24
CA PRO A 71 -6.91 20.04 5.15
C PRO A 71 -8.28 20.70 5.41
N LYS A 72 -8.27 22.02 5.61
CA LYS A 72 -9.51 22.81 5.76
C LYS A 72 -10.41 22.54 4.55
N LYS A 73 -11.59 21.97 4.78
CA LYS A 73 -12.60 21.76 3.72
C LYS A 73 -13.11 23.12 3.22
N VAL A 74 -12.49 23.63 2.16
CA VAL A 74 -12.98 24.81 1.45
C VAL A 74 -14.11 24.36 0.52
N LYS A 75 -15.34 24.81 0.79
CA LYS A 75 -16.48 24.62 -0.13
C LYS A 75 -16.30 25.55 -1.33
N ILE A 76 -15.60 25.08 -2.36
CA ILE A 76 -15.52 25.78 -3.65
C ILE A 76 -16.88 25.65 -4.32
N LYS A 77 -17.62 26.77 -4.44
CA LYS A 77 -18.84 26.81 -5.26
C LYS A 77 -18.44 26.51 -6.70
N LYS A 78 -18.99 25.45 -7.28
CA LYS A 78 -18.77 25.13 -8.71
C LYS A 78 -19.16 26.37 -9.53
N PRO A 79 -18.29 26.91 -10.40
CA PRO A 79 -18.66 28.02 -11.25
C PRO A 79 -19.86 27.57 -12.09
N VAL A 80 -20.93 28.37 -12.07
CA VAL A 80 -22.15 28.12 -12.84
C VAL A 80 -21.73 28.10 -14.30
N LYS A 81 -21.71 26.90 -14.90
CA LYS A 81 -21.43 26.76 -16.33
C LYS A 81 -22.43 27.64 -17.08
N PRO A 82 -21.99 28.58 -17.95
CA PRO A 82 -22.93 29.37 -18.72
C PRO A 82 -23.82 28.42 -19.52
N LYS A 83 -25.14 28.67 -19.50
CA LYS A 83 -26.11 27.87 -20.25
C LYS A 83 -25.63 27.79 -21.70
N LYS A 84 -25.45 26.57 -22.22
CA LYS A 84 -25.06 26.34 -23.62
C LYS A 84 -26.07 27.08 -24.50
N LYS A 85 -25.62 28.11 -25.23
CA LYS A 85 -26.44 28.71 -26.28
C LYS A 85 -26.68 27.59 -27.30
N SER A 86 -27.95 27.29 -27.57
CA SER A 86 -28.34 26.39 -28.64
C SER A 86 -27.68 26.90 -29.93
N PHE A 87 -27.00 26.00 -30.63
CA PHE A 87 -26.41 26.30 -31.93
C PHE A 87 -27.53 26.68 -32.89
N ILE A 88 -27.68 27.98 -33.16
CA ILE A 88 -28.24 28.42 -34.42
C ILE A 88 -27.18 28.12 -35.47
N SER A 89 -27.45 27.12 -36.31
CA SER A 89 -26.55 26.65 -37.35
C SER A 89 -26.48 27.68 -38.48
N LYS A 90 -25.70 28.73 -38.28
CA LYS A 90 -25.36 29.65 -39.37
C LYS A 90 -24.34 28.93 -40.26
N LYS A 91 -24.81 28.37 -41.37
CA LYS A 91 -23.96 27.75 -42.40
C LYS A 91 -22.99 28.82 -42.93
N VAL A 92 -21.70 28.67 -42.62
CA VAL A 92 -20.62 29.44 -43.23
C VAL A 92 -19.69 28.44 -43.89
N SER A 93 -19.60 28.50 -45.22
CA SER A 93 -18.65 27.72 -46.01
C SER A 93 -17.26 28.31 -45.83
N ILE A 94 -16.40 27.61 -45.09
CA ILE A 94 -14.99 27.96 -44.94
C ILE A 94 -14.19 27.04 -45.86
N THR A 95 -13.74 27.58 -46.99
CA THR A 95 -12.63 27.01 -47.76
C THR A 95 -11.33 27.38 -47.04
N LYS A 96 -10.61 26.37 -46.53
CA LYS A 96 -9.22 26.54 -46.08
C LYS A 96 -8.32 25.59 -46.86
N LYS A 97 -7.27 26.16 -47.42
CA LYS A 97 -6.20 25.48 -48.16
C LYS A 97 -5.39 24.63 -47.19
N LYS A 98 -5.00 23.46 -47.70
CA LYS A 98 -4.14 22.45 -47.10
C LYS A 98 -2.72 23.02 -47.02
N ASP A 99 -2.19 23.17 -45.81
CA ASP A 99 -0.76 23.25 -45.55
C ASP A 99 -0.39 21.98 -44.79
N ASP A 100 0.51 21.20 -45.41
CA ASP A 100 1.05 19.95 -44.91
C ASP A 100 2.07 20.24 -43.80
N SER A 101 1.72 19.82 -42.57
CA SER A 101 2.69 19.54 -41.51
C SER A 101 2.16 18.36 -40.68
N SER A 102 2.46 17.16 -41.18
CA SER A 102 2.41 15.84 -40.53
C SER A 102 1.47 15.67 -39.31
N ASP A 103 0.20 15.48 -39.62
CA ASP A 103 -0.84 14.88 -38.75
C ASP A 103 -1.03 13.38 -39.11
N GLU A 104 0.06 12.62 -39.28
CA GLU A 104 0.00 11.17 -39.49
C GLU A 104 1.12 10.52 -38.68
N ASP A 105 0.73 9.77 -37.65
CA ASP A 105 1.46 8.71 -36.91
C ASP A 105 1.33 8.85 -35.39
N ASP A 106 0.13 8.60 -34.85
CA ASP A 106 -0.02 7.96 -33.53
C ASP A 106 -1.48 7.55 -33.33
N VAL A 107 -1.94 6.62 -34.17
CA VAL A 107 -3.07 5.75 -33.79
C VAL A 107 -2.55 4.86 -32.66
N MET A 108 -2.44 5.40 -31.44
CA MET A 108 -2.02 4.65 -30.25
C MET A 108 -2.96 3.46 -30.09
N THR A 109 -2.53 2.31 -30.58
CA THR A 109 -3.32 1.09 -30.50
C THR A 109 -3.27 0.63 -29.05
N ILE A 110 -4.28 -0.09 -28.54
CA ILE A 110 -4.32 -0.52 -27.12
C ILE A 110 -3.00 -1.21 -26.70
N GLN A 111 -2.34 -1.88 -27.64
CA GLN A 111 -1.06 -2.58 -27.50
C GLN A 111 0.14 -1.66 -27.24
N ASP A 112 0.08 -0.37 -27.59
CA ASP A 112 1.19 0.57 -27.44
C ASP A 112 1.32 1.19 -26.05
N THR A 113 0.36 0.91 -25.16
CA THR A 113 0.42 1.44 -23.81
C THR A 113 1.54 0.77 -22.99
N ALA A 114 2.11 1.52 -22.05
CA ALA A 114 3.17 1.06 -21.14
C ALA A 114 2.85 -0.28 -20.45
N LYS A 115 1.56 -0.56 -20.18
CA LYS A 115 1.11 -1.85 -19.60
C LYS A 115 1.40 -3.02 -20.53
N PHE A 116 0.97 -2.95 -21.79
CA PHE A 116 1.10 -4.06 -22.72
C PHE A 116 2.55 -4.25 -23.17
N LYS A 117 3.31 -3.16 -23.34
CA LYS A 117 4.76 -3.21 -23.56
C LYS A 117 5.50 -3.92 -22.42
N LEU A 118 5.14 -3.63 -21.17
CA LEU A 118 5.72 -4.30 -20.00
C LEU A 118 5.30 -5.78 -19.90
N LEU A 119 4.03 -6.10 -20.19
CA LEU A 119 3.56 -7.49 -20.19
C LEU A 119 4.25 -8.34 -21.28
N TYR A 120 4.44 -7.76 -22.46
CA TYR A 120 5.17 -8.39 -23.55
C TYR A 120 6.62 -8.66 -23.14
N LEU A 121 7.27 -7.68 -22.48
CA LEU A 121 8.60 -7.84 -21.92
C LEU A 121 8.70 -8.99 -20.92
N VAL A 122 7.79 -9.05 -19.95
CA VAL A 122 7.76 -10.12 -18.95
C VAL A 122 7.64 -11.47 -19.64
N ARG A 123 6.72 -11.62 -20.62
CA ARG A 123 6.60 -12.89 -21.38
C ARG A 123 7.85 -13.25 -22.17
N SER A 124 8.54 -12.27 -22.74
CA SER A 124 9.76 -12.51 -23.51
C SER A 124 10.97 -12.89 -22.64
N LEU A 125 11.00 -12.42 -21.39
CA LEU A 125 12.09 -12.67 -20.45
C LEU A 125 11.80 -13.87 -19.53
N ASP A 126 10.56 -14.33 -19.48
CA ASP A 126 10.17 -15.44 -18.63
C ASP A 126 10.69 -16.76 -19.20
N SER A 127 11.63 -17.36 -18.47
CA SER A 127 12.20 -18.69 -18.75
C SER A 127 11.41 -19.81 -18.06
N GLY A 128 10.24 -19.52 -17.50
CA GLY A 128 9.42 -20.43 -16.70
C GLY A 128 9.76 -20.42 -15.20
N SER A 129 10.89 -19.81 -14.83
CA SER A 129 11.32 -19.63 -13.43
C SER A 129 11.02 -18.23 -12.89
N GLY A 130 10.31 -17.38 -13.66
CA GLY A 130 10.06 -15.98 -13.30
C GLY A 130 11.21 -15.04 -13.66
N VAL A 131 10.88 -13.76 -13.75
CA VAL A 131 11.76 -12.70 -14.23
C VAL A 131 12.37 -11.93 -13.07
N ASP A 132 13.67 -11.61 -13.18
CA ASP A 132 14.37 -10.77 -12.20
C ASP A 132 13.85 -9.32 -12.26
N PRO A 133 13.38 -8.74 -11.14
CA PRO A 133 12.82 -7.39 -11.09
C PRO A 133 13.78 -6.31 -11.60
N GLU A 134 15.08 -6.39 -11.31
CA GLU A 134 16.02 -5.33 -11.72
C GLU A 134 16.31 -5.40 -13.22
N LYS A 135 16.56 -6.59 -13.75
CA LYS A 135 16.72 -6.80 -15.20
C LYS A 135 15.49 -6.36 -15.99
N LEU A 136 14.30 -6.65 -15.48
CA LEU A 136 13.06 -6.22 -16.11
C LEU A 136 12.96 -4.69 -16.17
N ARG A 137 13.45 -3.97 -15.15
CA ARG A 137 13.44 -2.51 -15.10
C ARG A 137 14.45 -1.90 -16.06
N GLU A 138 15.65 -2.46 -16.15
CA GLU A 138 16.69 -2.04 -17.09
C GLU A 138 16.20 -2.14 -18.53
N VAL A 139 15.72 -3.32 -18.93
CA VAL A 139 15.21 -3.55 -20.30
C VAL A 139 13.95 -2.70 -20.57
N ALA A 140 13.11 -2.45 -19.56
CA ALA A 140 11.95 -1.57 -19.71
C ALA A 140 12.34 -0.10 -19.92
N ASN A 141 13.40 0.37 -19.27
CA ASN A 141 13.95 1.71 -19.50
C ASN A 141 14.53 1.82 -20.92
N GLU A 142 15.28 0.81 -21.37
CA GLU A 142 15.83 0.75 -22.73
C GLU A 142 14.74 0.77 -23.81
N LYS A 143 13.60 0.09 -23.56
CA LYS A 143 12.43 0.11 -24.46
C LYS A 143 11.57 1.38 -24.35
N GLY A 144 12.03 2.40 -23.62
CA GLY A 144 11.34 3.69 -23.52
C GLY A 144 10.01 3.66 -22.77
N ILE A 145 9.80 2.67 -21.88
CA ILE A 145 8.59 2.63 -21.07
C ILE A 145 8.65 3.72 -20.01
N LEU A 146 7.70 4.66 -20.02
CA LEU A 146 7.61 5.69 -18.99
C LEU A 146 7.42 5.09 -17.59
N ASN A 147 8.36 5.36 -16.69
CA ASN A 147 8.34 5.03 -15.27
C ASN A 147 8.04 3.53 -14.97
N PRO A 148 8.91 2.59 -15.37
CA PRO A 148 8.62 1.16 -15.30
C PRO A 148 8.42 0.68 -13.85
N ARG A 149 9.14 1.26 -12.87
CA ARG A 149 8.96 0.95 -11.44
C ARG A 149 7.52 1.17 -10.96
N LEU A 150 6.94 2.31 -11.33
CA LEU A 150 5.58 2.67 -10.90
C LEU A 150 4.54 1.79 -11.59
N GLN A 151 4.75 1.50 -12.87
CA GLN A 151 3.87 0.62 -13.64
C GLN A 151 3.91 -0.82 -13.11
N LEU A 152 5.09 -1.33 -12.77
CA LEU A 152 5.28 -2.65 -12.16
C LEU A 152 4.52 -2.77 -10.82
N ASN A 153 4.73 -1.81 -9.91
CA ASN A 153 4.02 -1.76 -8.63
C ASN A 153 2.50 -1.69 -8.80
N LYS A 154 2.03 -0.94 -9.82
CA LYS A 154 0.61 -0.84 -10.14
C LYS A 154 0.05 -2.16 -10.64
N MET A 155 0.82 -2.94 -11.39
CA MET A 155 0.42 -4.25 -11.89
C MET A 155 0.43 -5.32 -10.79
N ILE A 156 1.41 -5.25 -9.88
CA ILE A 156 1.47 -6.12 -8.68
C ILE A 156 0.25 -5.87 -7.78
N ARG A 157 -0.06 -4.61 -7.46
CA ARG A 157 -1.25 -4.26 -6.67
C ARG A 157 -2.57 -4.70 -7.29
N ARG A 158 -2.61 -4.86 -8.62
CA ARG A 158 -3.79 -5.31 -9.37
C ARG A 158 -3.85 -6.83 -9.51
N GLY A 159 -2.88 -7.57 -8.97
CA GLY A 159 -2.79 -9.02 -9.12
C GLY A 159 -2.53 -9.46 -10.56
N ILE A 160 -1.97 -8.59 -11.42
CA ILE A 160 -1.59 -8.97 -12.79
C ILE A 160 -0.21 -9.63 -12.80
N LEU A 161 0.66 -9.15 -11.91
CA LEU A 161 1.96 -9.72 -11.63
C LEU A 161 2.00 -10.09 -10.15
N TYR A 162 2.76 -11.12 -9.81
CA TYR A 162 3.05 -11.45 -8.42
C TYR A 162 4.54 -11.71 -8.23
N ILE A 163 5.00 -11.59 -7.00
CA ILE A 163 6.39 -11.84 -6.63
C ILE A 163 6.44 -13.17 -5.89
N HIS A 164 7.26 -14.10 -6.38
CA HIS A 164 7.53 -15.37 -5.74
C HIS A 164 9.04 -15.64 -5.76
N LEU A 165 9.63 -15.96 -4.60
CA LEU A 165 11.07 -16.18 -4.43
C LEU A 165 11.93 -15.03 -4.99
N GLY A 166 11.47 -13.79 -4.85
CA GLY A 166 12.15 -12.60 -5.37
C GLY A 166 12.04 -12.40 -6.89
N ARG A 167 11.29 -13.25 -7.59
CA ARG A 167 11.06 -13.17 -9.04
C ARG A 167 9.64 -12.78 -9.36
N ILE A 168 9.46 -12.14 -10.51
CA ILE A 168 8.18 -11.65 -11.00
C ILE A 168 7.58 -12.67 -11.94
N HIS A 169 6.34 -13.03 -11.66
CA HIS A 169 5.55 -13.96 -12.46
C HIS A 169 4.26 -13.29 -12.91
N LEU A 170 3.70 -13.78 -14.02
CA LEU A 170 2.36 -13.43 -14.47
C LEU A 170 1.34 -14.24 -13.67
N SER A 171 0.34 -13.56 -13.13
CA SER A 171 -0.80 -14.20 -12.46
C SER A 171 -1.72 -14.93 -13.43
#